data_AF-A0A258VK88-F1
#
_entry.id   AF-A0A258VK88-F1
#
_cell.length_a   1.000
_cell.length_b   1.000
_cell.length_c   1.000
_cell.angle_alpha   90.00
_cell.angle_beta   90.00
_cell.angle_gamma   90.00
#
_symmetry.space_group_name_H-M   'P 1'
#
loop_
_entity.id
_entity.type
_entity.pdbx_description
1 polymer ?
#
loop_
_entity_poly.entity_id
_entity_poly.type
_entity_poly.pdbx_seq_one_letter_code
_entity_poly.pdbx_strand_id
1 'polypeptide(L)'
;MGMLDRYKKKGGFVQLLNLLETSSKAKQEQFLTLISQENVNWEMELKKRVLTVDKIVEWPREPLSEIISRIQPLTLAVALRKFEGPKRDEILAVLSQSDKRKILSLIDETNPNPAEIATCLSKIVVEVRGLIQQGIIKLEKFNPDMAVPENMEELINQKGSSGVSLVESPPTSSDDSETKLDFSGASNRASAGNDKLDTLKDENDFLKKKVNQLTQEATTLRIENSVLKNKLEQIKKIA
;
A
#
# COMPACT_ATOMS: atom_id res chain seq x y z
N MET A 1 21.56 6.15 -2.53
CA MET A 1 20.31 5.43 -2.19
C MET A 1 19.17 6.19 -2.84
N GLY A 2 18.41 5.52 -3.70
CA GLY A 2 17.20 6.05 -4.32
C GLY A 2 16.06 6.16 -3.30
N MET A 3 15.05 6.95 -3.63
CA MET A 3 13.84 7.13 -2.84
C MET A 3 13.14 5.79 -2.59
N LEU A 4 13.11 4.91 -3.59
CA LEU A 4 12.45 3.60 -3.50
C LEU A 4 13.17 2.60 -2.62
N ASP A 5 14.48 2.76 -2.36
CA ASP A 5 15.26 1.76 -1.62
C ASP A 5 14.70 1.52 -0.21
N ARG A 6 14.10 2.54 0.42
CA ARG A 6 13.46 2.42 1.74
C ARG A 6 12.14 1.63 1.73
N TYR A 7 11.51 1.49 0.56
CA TYR A 7 10.20 0.85 0.37
C TYR A 7 10.29 -0.54 -0.27
N LYS A 8 11.47 -0.99 -0.73
CA LYS A 8 11.67 -2.34 -1.29
C LYS A 8 11.59 -3.47 -0.27
N LYS A 9 11.56 -3.15 1.03
CA LYS A 9 11.37 -4.11 2.13
C LYS A 9 9.91 -4.54 2.26
N LYS A 10 9.66 -5.69 2.89
CA LYS A 10 8.30 -6.20 3.15
C LYS A 10 7.39 -5.14 3.79
N GLY A 11 6.24 -4.88 3.17
CA GLY A 11 5.25 -3.90 3.62
C GLY A 11 5.58 -2.45 3.24
N GLY A 12 6.71 -2.21 2.58
CA GLY A 12 7.10 -0.88 2.11
C GLY A 12 6.21 -0.36 0.98
N PHE A 13 5.62 -1.24 0.17
CA PHE A 13 4.64 -0.87 -0.86
C PHE A 13 3.38 -0.27 -0.22
N VAL A 14 2.87 -0.88 0.85
CA VAL A 14 1.71 -0.36 1.60
C VAL A 14 2.06 0.97 2.29
N GLN A 15 3.27 1.10 2.84
CA GLN A 15 3.73 2.36 3.40
C GLN A 15 3.78 3.48 2.34
N LEU A 16 4.21 3.15 1.13
CA LEU A 16 4.26 4.08 0.02
C LEU A 16 2.86 4.44 -0.49
N LEU A 17 1.94 3.48 -0.59
CA LEU A 17 0.53 3.74 -0.89
C LEU A 17 -0.10 4.69 0.13
N ASN A 18 0.08 4.43 1.43
CA ASN A 18 -0.44 5.28 2.49
C ASN A 18 0.11 6.71 2.37
N LEU A 19 1.40 6.86 2.05
CA LEU A 19 2.02 8.16 1.83
C LEU A 19 1.41 8.89 0.63
N LEU A 20 1.18 8.19 -0.49
CA LEU A 20 0.57 8.77 -1.68
C LEU A 20 -0.89 9.19 -1.43
N GLU A 21 -1.63 8.39 -0.66
CA GLU A 21 -3.05 8.59 -0.35
C GLU A 21 -3.31 9.72 0.63
N THR A 22 -2.37 9.98 1.53
CA THR A 22 -2.45 11.06 2.53
C THR A 22 -1.78 12.35 2.08
N SER A 23 -1.06 12.33 0.95
CA SER A 23 -0.41 13.50 0.36
C SER A 23 -1.38 14.36 -0.43
N SER A 24 -1.07 15.66 -0.58
CA SER A 24 -1.78 16.51 -1.53
C SER A 24 -1.53 16.05 -2.98
N LYS A 25 -2.47 16.33 -3.89
CA LYS A 25 -2.37 15.94 -5.30
C LYS A 25 -1.04 16.36 -5.96
N ALA A 26 -0.59 17.60 -5.70
CA ALA A 26 0.70 18.08 -6.21
C ALA A 26 1.91 17.26 -5.70
N LYS A 27 1.93 16.92 -4.40
CA LYS A 27 2.99 16.08 -3.83
C LYS A 27 2.92 14.64 -4.34
N GLN A 28 1.70 14.13 -4.50
CA GLN A 28 1.46 12.79 -5.05
C GLN A 28 2.01 12.67 -6.48
N GLU A 29 1.74 13.65 -7.34
CA GLU A 29 2.26 13.71 -8.71
C GLU A 29 3.80 13.81 -8.73
N GLN A 30 4.38 14.62 -7.84
CA GLN A 30 5.84 14.70 -7.67
C GLN A 30 6.45 13.36 -7.24
N PHE A 31 5.85 12.68 -6.25
CA PHE A 31 6.32 11.35 -5.83
C PHE A 31 6.22 10.33 -6.95
N LEU A 32 5.09 10.30 -7.68
CA LEU A 32 4.91 9.38 -8.81
C LEU A 32 5.94 9.64 -9.91
N THR A 33 6.26 10.90 -10.20
CA THR A 33 7.29 11.28 -11.18
C THR A 33 8.67 10.78 -10.76
N LEU A 34 9.05 10.98 -9.49
CA LEU A 34 10.33 10.48 -8.95
C LEU A 34 10.40 8.96 -8.97
N ILE A 35 9.31 8.28 -8.62
CA ILE A 35 9.21 6.82 -8.65
C ILE A 35 9.32 6.32 -10.09
N SER A 36 8.69 6.99 -11.06
CA SER A 36 8.76 6.64 -12.48
C SER A 36 10.19 6.67 -13.02
N GLN A 37 10.96 7.70 -12.63
CA GLN A 37 12.37 7.84 -12.99
C GLN A 37 13.25 6.71 -12.44
N GLU A 38 12.91 6.18 -11.25
CA GLU A 38 13.65 5.06 -10.64
C GLU A 38 13.16 3.70 -11.15
N ASN A 39 11.84 3.49 -11.25
CA ASN A 39 11.22 2.24 -11.67
C ASN A 39 9.76 2.44 -12.13
N VAL A 40 9.54 2.37 -13.44
CA VAL A 40 8.22 2.53 -14.07
C VAL A 40 7.20 1.47 -13.61
N ASN A 41 7.65 0.24 -13.33
CA ASN A 41 6.75 -0.82 -12.86
C ASN A 41 6.17 -0.51 -11.47
N TRP A 42 6.97 0.09 -10.59
CA TRP A 42 6.49 0.56 -9.28
C TRP A 42 5.43 1.66 -9.45
N GLU A 43 5.67 2.64 -10.32
CA GLU A 43 4.70 3.70 -10.59
C GLU A 43 3.36 3.15 -11.11
N MET A 44 3.41 2.23 -12.09
CA MET A 44 2.21 1.63 -12.68
C MET A 44 1.38 0.87 -11.64
N GLU A 45 2.02 0.02 -10.83
CA GLU A 45 1.33 -0.78 -9.82
C GLU A 45 0.78 0.09 -8.68
N LEU A 46 1.46 1.19 -8.32
CA LEU A 46 0.97 2.17 -7.36
C LEU A 46 -0.26 2.92 -7.91
N LYS A 47 -0.20 3.47 -9.13
CA LYS A 47 -1.35 4.19 -9.74
C LYS A 47 -2.61 3.31 -9.79
N LYS A 48 -2.44 2.02 -10.08
CA LYS A 48 -3.52 1.04 -10.08
C LYS A 48 -4.19 0.90 -8.70
N ARG A 49 -3.39 0.91 -7.62
CA ARG A 49 -3.82 0.56 -6.24
C ARG A 49 -4.05 1.72 -5.29
N VAL A 50 -3.66 2.93 -5.68
CA VAL A 50 -3.99 4.15 -4.93
C VAL A 50 -5.50 4.27 -4.78
N LEU A 51 -5.92 4.40 -3.54
CA LEU A 51 -7.31 4.57 -3.13
C LEU A 51 -7.69 6.04 -3.10
N THR A 52 -8.87 6.34 -3.61
CA THR A 52 -9.48 7.67 -3.52
C THR A 52 -10.93 7.51 -3.09
N VAL A 53 -11.51 8.55 -2.49
CA VAL A 53 -12.93 8.52 -2.10
C VAL A 53 -13.82 8.32 -3.33
N ASP A 54 -13.43 8.85 -4.49
CA ASP A 54 -14.18 8.67 -5.74
C ASP A 54 -14.25 7.19 -6.15
N LYS A 55 -13.14 6.45 -6.02
CA LYS A 55 -13.14 5.00 -6.25
C LYS A 55 -13.97 4.24 -5.22
N ILE A 56 -13.92 4.64 -3.95
CA ILE A 56 -14.64 3.97 -2.85
C ILE A 56 -16.15 4.03 -3.06
N VAL A 57 -16.68 5.20 -3.43
CA VAL A 57 -18.13 5.38 -3.61
C VAL A 57 -18.69 4.67 -4.84
N GLU A 58 -17.83 4.22 -5.74
CA GLU A 58 -18.18 3.41 -6.93
C GLU A 58 -18.17 1.90 -6.63
N TRP A 59 -17.84 1.49 -5.40
CA TRP A 59 -17.86 0.09 -5.00
C TRP A 59 -19.29 -0.45 -4.83
N PRO A 60 -19.47 -1.79 -4.89
CA PRO A 60 -20.77 -2.39 -4.66
C PRO A 60 -21.38 -2.00 -3.31
N ARG A 61 -22.71 -2.03 -3.23
CA ARG A 61 -23.45 -1.57 -2.04
C ARG A 61 -23.05 -2.26 -0.75
N GLU A 62 -22.75 -3.56 -0.79
CA GLU A 62 -22.38 -4.36 0.37
C GLU A 62 -21.09 -3.86 1.05
N PRO A 63 -19.91 -3.85 0.40
CA PRO A 63 -18.69 -3.29 1.01
C PRO A 63 -18.82 -1.80 1.33
N LEU A 64 -19.55 -1.04 0.49
CA LEU A 64 -19.78 0.39 0.75
C LEU A 64 -20.58 0.61 2.04
N SER A 65 -21.60 -0.21 2.32
CA SER A 65 -22.39 -0.14 3.57
C SER A 65 -21.58 -0.45 4.81
N GLU A 66 -20.72 -1.46 4.73
CA GLU A 66 -19.82 -1.86 5.81
C GLU A 66 -18.81 -0.74 6.12
N ILE A 67 -18.29 -0.08 5.10
CA ILE A 67 -17.36 1.06 5.25
C ILE A 67 -18.09 2.24 5.89
N ILE A 68 -19.22 2.65 5.32
CA ILE A 68 -19.92 3.86 5.75
C ILE A 68 -20.40 3.75 7.20
N SER A 69 -20.84 2.57 7.64
CA SER A 69 -21.28 2.34 9.03
C SER A 69 -20.17 2.50 10.07
N ARG A 70 -18.90 2.43 9.66
CA ARG A 70 -17.72 2.59 10.52
C ARG A 70 -17.14 4.00 10.50
N ILE A 71 -17.50 4.83 9.52
CA ILE A 71 -17.02 6.20 9.41
C ILE A 71 -17.77 7.08 10.42
N GLN A 72 -17.03 7.96 11.11
CA GLN A 72 -17.62 8.93 12.02
C GLN A 72 -18.64 9.83 11.28
N PRO A 73 -19.86 10.03 11.82
CA PRO A 73 -20.92 10.76 11.14
C PRO A 73 -20.55 12.17 10.66
N LEU A 74 -19.84 12.94 11.48
CA LEU A 74 -19.39 14.28 11.10
C LEU A 74 -18.38 14.25 9.94
N THR A 75 -17.44 13.30 9.97
CA THR A 75 -16.45 13.12 8.89
C THR A 75 -17.14 12.79 7.57
N LEU A 76 -18.15 11.91 7.62
CA LEU A 76 -18.96 11.59 6.44
C LEU A 76 -19.76 12.80 5.95
N ALA A 77 -20.45 13.52 6.86
CA ALA A 77 -21.26 14.69 6.50
C ALA A 77 -20.42 15.78 5.81
N VAL A 78 -19.24 16.09 6.34
CA VAL A 78 -18.31 17.06 5.72
C VAL A 78 -17.78 16.55 4.38
N ALA A 79 -17.43 15.26 4.26
CA ALA A 79 -16.95 14.69 3.01
C ALA A 79 -18.03 14.67 1.90
N LEU A 80 -19.29 14.43 2.27
CA LEU A 80 -20.42 14.38 1.33
C LEU A 80 -20.70 15.72 0.64
N ARG A 81 -20.21 16.84 1.19
CA ARG A 81 -20.28 18.16 0.55
C ARG A 81 -19.49 18.22 -0.76
N LYS A 82 -18.46 17.36 -0.95
CA LYS A 82 -17.72 17.25 -2.22
C LYS A 82 -18.63 16.75 -3.36
N PHE A 83 -19.59 15.87 -3.06
CA PHE A 83 -20.41 15.23 -4.08
C PHE A 83 -21.64 16.07 -4.41
N GLU A 84 -21.99 16.09 -5.69
CA GLU A 84 -23.23 16.68 -6.20
C GLU A 84 -24.46 15.90 -5.71
N GLY A 85 -25.64 16.52 -5.79
CA GLY A 85 -26.91 15.96 -5.29
C GLY A 85 -27.15 14.49 -5.66
N PRO A 86 -27.11 14.11 -6.96
CA PRO A 86 -27.38 12.73 -7.39
C PRO A 86 -26.42 11.71 -6.77
N LYS A 87 -25.10 11.94 -6.86
CA LYS A 87 -24.09 11.04 -6.33
C LYS A 87 -24.13 11.00 -4.79
N ARG A 88 -24.45 12.12 -4.15
CA ARG A 88 -24.67 12.18 -2.70
C ARG A 88 -25.88 11.33 -2.29
N ASP A 89 -26.98 11.40 -3.02
CA ASP A 89 -28.20 10.65 -2.72
C ASP A 89 -27.99 9.14 -2.88
N GLU A 90 -27.21 8.71 -3.87
CA GLU A 90 -26.79 7.31 -4.03
C GLU A 90 -25.99 6.82 -2.82
N ILE A 91 -25.02 7.60 -2.34
CA ILE A 91 -24.23 7.25 -1.15
C ILE A 91 -25.13 7.20 0.10
N LEU A 92 -26.04 8.16 0.24
CA LEU A 92 -27.00 8.21 1.35
C LEU A 92 -28.03 7.07 1.29
N ALA A 93 -28.31 6.48 0.12
CA ALA A 93 -29.22 5.35 -0.03
C ALA A 93 -28.65 4.05 0.56
N VAL A 94 -27.34 4.01 0.81
CA VAL A 94 -26.67 2.88 1.46
C VAL A 94 -26.92 2.89 2.99
N LEU A 95 -27.24 4.05 3.56
CA LEU A 95 -27.45 4.23 4.99
C LEU A 95 -28.81 3.76 5.47
N SER A 96 -28.89 3.44 6.76
CA SER A 96 -30.16 3.31 7.46
C SER A 96 -30.92 4.65 7.51
N GLN A 97 -32.24 4.62 7.68
CA GLN A 97 -33.05 5.85 7.76
C GLN A 97 -32.69 6.73 8.97
N SER A 98 -32.23 6.14 10.07
CA SER A 98 -31.73 6.88 11.24
C SER A 98 -30.42 7.59 10.93
N ASP A 99 -29.46 6.89 10.32
CA ASP A 99 -28.17 7.47 10.00
C ASP A 99 -28.29 8.53 8.92
N LYS A 100 -29.09 8.29 7.89
CA LYS A 100 -29.38 9.28 6.85
C LYS A 100 -29.90 10.58 7.44
N ARG A 101 -30.88 10.53 8.34
CA ARG A 101 -31.41 11.73 9.03
C ARG A 101 -30.33 12.45 9.83
N LYS A 102 -29.52 11.71 10.60
CA LYS A 102 -28.42 12.27 11.39
C LYS A 102 -27.38 12.96 10.50
N ILE A 103 -26.98 12.32 9.41
CA ILE A 103 -26.00 12.87 8.46
C ILE A 103 -26.55 14.11 7.77
N LEU A 104 -27.82 14.12 7.36
CA LEU A 104 -28.44 15.30 6.75
C LEU A 104 -28.49 16.49 7.71
N SER A 105 -28.85 16.29 8.98
CA SER A 105 -28.79 17.34 10.01
C SER A 105 -27.39 17.94 10.12
N LEU A 106 -26.36 17.07 10.19
CA LEU A 106 -24.97 17.51 10.27
C LEU A 106 -24.52 18.23 9.00
N ILE A 107 -24.99 17.82 7.82
CA ILE A 107 -24.74 18.54 6.57
C ILE A 107 -25.29 19.96 6.72
N ASP A 108 -26.55 20.13 7.09
CA ASP A 108 -27.21 21.44 7.16
C ASP A 108 -26.58 22.37 8.22
N GLU A 109 -26.12 21.81 9.34
CA GLU A 109 -25.46 22.54 10.43
C GLU A 109 -24.00 22.92 10.10
N THR A 110 -23.34 22.23 9.17
CA THR A 110 -21.92 22.41 8.88
C THR A 110 -21.72 23.12 7.54
N ASN A 111 -20.94 24.21 7.55
CA ASN A 111 -20.47 24.89 6.34
C ASN A 111 -18.94 24.78 6.21
N PRO A 112 -18.43 23.60 5.82
CA PRO A 112 -17.01 23.34 5.87
C PRO A 112 -16.25 24.06 4.75
N ASN A 113 -15.03 24.49 5.05
CA ASN A 113 -14.14 25.06 4.04
C ASN A 113 -13.48 23.94 3.19
N PRO A 114 -12.86 24.26 2.04
CA PRO A 114 -12.24 23.26 1.19
C PRO A 114 -11.13 22.42 1.87
N ALA A 115 -10.41 22.98 2.84
CA ALA A 115 -9.36 22.27 3.57
C ALA A 115 -9.93 21.25 4.57
N GLU A 116 -11.06 21.57 5.21
CA GLU A 116 -11.80 20.65 6.08
C GLU A 116 -12.38 19.48 5.30
N ILE A 117 -12.94 19.76 4.11
CA ILE A 117 -13.40 18.72 3.18
C ILE A 117 -12.23 17.81 2.80
N ALA A 118 -11.10 18.37 2.36
CA ALA A 118 -9.90 17.59 2.02
C ALA A 118 -9.40 16.73 3.20
N THR A 119 -9.43 17.26 4.40
CA THR A 119 -9.04 16.54 5.62
C THR A 119 -9.97 15.37 5.90
N CYS A 120 -11.29 15.56 5.79
CA CYS A 120 -12.26 14.50 6.01
C CYS A 120 -12.19 13.41 4.93
N LEU A 121 -11.94 13.79 3.67
CA LEU A 121 -11.70 12.82 2.60
C LEU A 121 -10.46 11.97 2.87
N SER A 122 -9.36 12.58 3.32
CA SER A 122 -8.14 11.86 3.71
C SER A 122 -8.40 10.90 4.87
N LYS A 123 -9.15 11.33 5.90
CA LYS A 123 -9.57 10.46 7.00
C LYS A 123 -10.37 9.25 6.52
N ILE A 124 -11.31 9.43 5.59
CA ILE A 124 -12.07 8.32 5.00
C ILE A 124 -11.12 7.33 4.31
N VAL A 125 -10.19 7.82 3.48
CA VAL A 125 -9.24 6.94 2.78
C VAL A 125 -8.38 6.14 3.77
N VAL A 126 -7.88 6.79 4.84
CA VAL A 126 -7.09 6.14 5.89
C VAL A 126 -7.91 5.05 6.60
N GLU A 127 -9.17 5.34 6.98
CA GLU A 127 -10.06 4.37 7.61
C GLU A 127 -10.31 3.17 6.69
N VAL A 128 -10.70 3.40 5.43
CA VAL A 128 -10.95 2.32 4.46
C VAL A 128 -9.70 1.47 4.25
N ARG A 129 -8.53 2.10 4.15
CA ARG A 129 -7.25 1.40 4.04
C ARG A 129 -6.96 0.53 5.26
N GLY A 130 -7.30 1.02 6.46
CA GLY A 130 -7.25 0.26 7.70
C GLY A 130 -8.17 -0.97 7.67
N LEU A 131 -9.42 -0.81 7.21
CA LEU A 131 -10.37 -1.93 7.08
C LEU A 131 -9.90 -3.01 6.09
N ILE A 132 -9.22 -2.61 5.02
CA ILE A 132 -8.60 -3.54 4.07
C ILE A 132 -7.46 -4.32 4.73
N GLN A 133 -6.56 -3.63 5.44
CA GLN A 133 -5.42 -4.26 6.13
C GLN A 133 -5.87 -5.22 7.24
N GLN A 134 -7.00 -4.93 7.90
CA GLN A 134 -7.61 -5.81 8.90
C GLN A 134 -8.35 -7.01 8.28
N GLY A 135 -8.50 -7.05 6.95
CA GLY A 135 -9.22 -8.11 6.24
C GLY A 135 -10.75 -8.04 6.38
N ILE A 136 -11.29 -6.93 6.88
CA ILE A 136 -12.73 -6.66 6.97
C ILE A 136 -13.28 -6.44 5.56
N ILE A 137 -12.62 -5.57 4.79
CA ILE A 137 -12.91 -5.37 3.37
C ILE A 137 -11.94 -6.20 2.54
N LYS A 138 -12.47 -7.23 1.89
CA LYS A 138 -11.70 -8.14 1.02
C LYS A 138 -11.80 -7.70 -0.43
N LEU A 139 -10.84 -6.90 -0.86
CA LEU A 139 -10.79 -6.38 -2.24
C LEU A 139 -10.75 -7.49 -3.27
N GLU A 140 -10.20 -8.66 -2.94
CA GLU A 140 -10.10 -9.83 -3.82
C GLU A 140 -11.46 -10.30 -4.34
N LYS A 141 -12.56 -10.01 -3.61
CA LYS A 141 -13.90 -10.46 -3.97
C LYS A 141 -14.59 -9.59 -5.02
N PHE A 142 -14.23 -8.33 -5.14
CA PHE A 142 -14.97 -7.37 -5.98
C PHE A 142 -14.08 -6.38 -6.76
N ASN A 143 -12.81 -6.23 -6.37
CA ASN A 143 -11.83 -5.42 -7.05
C ASN A 143 -10.40 -5.98 -6.85
N PRO A 144 -10.09 -7.14 -7.48
CA PRO A 144 -8.82 -7.85 -7.27
C PRO A 144 -7.61 -7.03 -7.73
N ASP A 145 -7.82 -6.13 -8.67
CA ASP A 145 -6.80 -5.23 -9.21
C ASP A 145 -6.27 -4.23 -8.18
N MET A 146 -7.11 -3.85 -7.21
CA MET A 146 -6.72 -2.97 -6.11
C MET A 146 -6.12 -3.70 -4.91
N ALA A 147 -6.25 -5.04 -4.85
CA ALA A 147 -5.69 -5.84 -3.78
C ALA A 147 -4.15 -5.81 -3.82
N VAL A 148 -3.52 -5.70 -2.65
CA VAL A 148 -2.05 -5.68 -2.50
C VAL A 148 -1.61 -7.06 -2.01
N PRO A 149 -0.94 -7.87 -2.83
CA PRO A 149 -0.37 -9.14 -2.39
C PRO A 149 0.74 -8.92 -1.35
N GLU A 150 0.94 -9.88 -0.44
CA GLU A 150 1.94 -9.77 0.64
C GLU A 150 3.40 -9.62 0.15
N ASN A 151 3.70 -10.12 -1.06
CA ASN A 151 5.03 -10.10 -1.67
C ASN A 151 5.09 -9.14 -2.88
N MET A 152 4.27 -8.09 -2.89
CA MET A 152 4.18 -7.14 -4.00
C MET A 152 5.56 -6.60 -4.39
N GLU A 153 6.38 -6.21 -3.42
CA GLU A 153 7.71 -5.63 -3.64
C GLU A 153 8.62 -6.59 -4.42
N GLU A 154 8.60 -7.88 -4.06
CA GLU A 154 9.38 -8.92 -4.73
C GLU A 154 8.88 -9.17 -6.15
N LEU A 155 7.56 -9.24 -6.34
CA LEU A 155 6.94 -9.45 -7.66
C LEU A 155 7.30 -8.33 -8.65
N ILE A 156 7.26 -7.08 -8.19
CA ILE A 156 7.60 -5.92 -9.04
C ILE A 156 9.10 -5.91 -9.36
N ASN A 157 9.94 -6.22 -8.38
CA ASN A 157 11.40 -6.24 -8.56
C ASN A 157 11.87 -7.40 -9.46
N GLN A 158 11.18 -8.55 -9.43
CA GLN A 158 11.44 -9.67 -10.34
C GLN A 158 11.02 -9.32 -11.78
N LYS A 159 9.85 -8.69 -11.97
CA LYS A 159 9.42 -8.20 -13.30
C LYS A 159 10.39 -7.18 -13.89
N GLY A 160 11.09 -6.39 -13.06
CA GLY A 160 12.13 -5.47 -13.50
C GLY A 160 13.47 -6.12 -13.86
N SER A 161 13.72 -7.36 -13.41
CA SER A 161 14.96 -8.12 -13.74
C SER A 161 14.80 -9.02 -14.96
N SER A 162 13.56 -9.40 -15.32
CA SER A 162 13.27 -10.19 -16.52
C SER A 162 13.16 -9.31 -17.77
N GLY A 163 14.22 -8.57 -18.08
CA GLY A 163 14.40 -7.88 -19.35
C GLY A 163 14.86 -8.82 -20.46
N VAL A 164 14.07 -9.85 -20.80
CA VAL A 164 14.07 -10.47 -22.15
C VAL A 164 12.63 -10.82 -22.49
N SER A 165 12.06 -9.96 -23.32
CA SER A 165 10.71 -10.10 -23.86
C SER A 165 10.67 -11.29 -24.82
N LEU A 166 9.87 -12.30 -24.48
CA LEU A 166 9.30 -13.25 -25.45
C LEU A 166 8.35 -12.44 -26.33
N VAL A 167 8.84 -11.98 -27.49
CA VAL A 167 7.98 -11.57 -28.59
C VAL A 167 8.30 -12.47 -29.76
N GLU A 168 7.41 -13.43 -29.94
CA GLU A 168 7.24 -14.24 -31.13
C GLU A 168 6.84 -13.33 -32.30
N SER A 169 7.60 -13.35 -33.40
CA SER A 169 7.19 -12.77 -34.69
C SER A 169 7.85 -13.54 -35.85
N PRO A 170 7.12 -13.79 -36.96
CA PRO A 170 7.47 -14.76 -38.01
C PRO A 170 8.47 -14.21 -39.05
N PRO A 171 8.96 -15.02 -40.02
CA PRO A 171 10.25 -14.80 -40.65
C PRO A 171 10.18 -13.81 -41.80
N THR A 172 11.17 -12.93 -41.88
CA THR A 172 11.51 -12.20 -43.12
C THR A 172 13.02 -12.06 -43.23
N SER A 173 13.46 -12.25 -44.46
CA SER A 173 14.82 -12.48 -44.95
C SER A 173 15.74 -11.25 -44.94
N SER A 174 17.02 -11.59 -45.10
CA SER A 174 18.13 -10.85 -45.74
C SER A 174 18.82 -9.70 -45.02
N ASP A 175 20.10 -9.97 -44.77
CA ASP A 175 21.30 -9.22 -45.18
C ASP A 175 22.20 -8.57 -44.10
N ASP A 176 23.49 -8.79 -44.35
CA ASP A 176 24.67 -8.59 -43.53
C ASP A 176 24.93 -7.14 -43.10
N SER A 177 25.56 -6.97 -41.94
CA SER A 177 26.75 -6.12 -41.77
C SER A 177 27.36 -6.27 -40.37
N GLU A 178 28.57 -6.83 -40.34
CA GLU A 178 29.47 -6.88 -39.20
C GLU A 178 29.93 -5.46 -38.79
N THR A 179 29.87 -5.14 -37.49
CA THR A 179 30.77 -4.15 -36.89
C THR A 179 31.34 -4.68 -35.59
N LYS A 180 32.57 -5.17 -35.70
CA LYS A 180 33.52 -5.52 -34.64
C LYS A 180 34.01 -4.24 -33.96
N LEU A 181 33.85 -4.11 -32.64
CA LEU A 181 34.61 -3.14 -31.84
C LEU A 181 35.13 -3.78 -30.54
N ASP A 182 36.40 -3.47 -30.31
CA ASP A 182 37.41 -4.16 -29.54
C ASP A 182 37.40 -3.77 -28.05
N PHE A 183 37.86 -4.71 -27.21
CA PHE A 183 37.91 -4.66 -25.76
C PHE A 183 39.37 -4.49 -25.32
N SER A 184 39.81 -3.26 -25.04
CA SER A 184 41.04 -3.05 -24.28
C SER A 184 41.06 -1.69 -23.60
N GLY A 185 41.06 -1.68 -22.26
CA GLY A 185 41.51 -0.52 -21.48
C GLY A 185 40.78 -0.30 -20.17
N ALA A 186 41.19 -0.99 -19.10
CA ALA A 186 41.20 -0.44 -17.73
C ALA A 186 41.88 -1.43 -16.76
N SER A 187 43.21 -1.46 -16.77
CA SER A 187 43.98 -1.94 -15.63
C SER A 187 44.17 -0.76 -14.67
N ASN A 188 43.50 -0.79 -13.51
CA ASN A 188 44.00 -0.34 -12.20
C ASN A 188 42.84 -0.23 -11.20
N ARG A 189 42.89 -1.02 -10.12
CA ARG A 189 42.92 -0.55 -8.72
C ARG A 189 42.68 -1.73 -7.76
N ALA A 190 43.77 -2.42 -7.41
CA ALA A 190 43.84 -3.22 -6.20
C ALA A 190 44.15 -2.29 -5.01
N SER A 191 43.18 -2.07 -4.12
CA SER A 191 43.32 -1.70 -2.69
C SER A 191 41.98 -1.18 -2.16
N ALA A 192 41.07 -2.09 -1.78
CA ALA A 192 39.86 -1.78 -0.97
C ALA A 192 39.21 -3.04 -0.36
N GLY A 193 39.99 -4.12 -0.19
CA GLY A 193 39.45 -5.45 0.15
C GLY A 193 39.22 -5.70 1.65
N ASN A 194 39.99 -5.08 2.53
CA ASN A 194 40.00 -5.47 3.95
C ASN A 194 38.96 -4.72 4.81
N ASP A 195 38.78 -3.41 4.66
CA ASP A 195 37.79 -2.66 5.47
C ASP A 195 36.34 -3.11 5.25
N LYS A 196 36.03 -3.55 4.02
CA LYS A 196 34.70 -4.02 3.66
C LYS A 196 34.39 -5.40 4.23
N LEU A 197 35.42 -6.22 4.49
CA LEU A 197 35.24 -7.56 5.04
C LEU A 197 35.01 -7.51 6.56
N ASP A 198 35.71 -6.62 7.27
CA ASP A 198 35.53 -6.45 8.72
C ASP A 198 34.18 -5.80 9.04
N THR A 199 33.75 -4.80 8.26
CA THR A 199 32.41 -4.20 8.40
C THR A 199 31.26 -5.18 8.13
N LEU A 200 31.40 -6.06 7.14
CA LEU A 200 30.40 -7.11 6.87
C LEU A 200 30.38 -8.18 7.97
N LYS A 201 31.51 -8.45 8.62
CA LYS A 201 31.60 -9.44 9.71
C LYS A 201 30.93 -8.91 10.98
N ASP A 202 31.16 -7.65 11.32
CA ASP A 202 30.51 -6.98 12.44
C ASP A 202 28.99 -6.85 12.25
N GLU A 203 28.54 -6.54 11.02
CA GLU A 203 27.12 -6.49 10.68
C GLU A 203 26.48 -7.88 10.79
N ASN A 204 27.16 -8.93 10.34
CA ASN A 204 26.66 -10.30 10.43
C ASN A 204 26.56 -10.79 11.89
N ASP A 205 27.53 -10.44 12.74
CA ASP A 205 27.50 -10.79 14.16
C ASP A 205 26.43 -9.98 14.93
N PHE A 206 26.18 -8.74 14.55
CA PHE A 206 25.05 -7.96 15.06
C PHE A 206 23.70 -8.55 14.63
N LEU A 207 23.56 -8.95 13.37
CA LEU A 207 22.36 -9.58 12.85
C LEU A 207 22.07 -10.92 13.52
N LYS A 208 23.10 -11.77 13.74
CA LYS A 208 22.95 -13.03 14.50
C LYS A 208 22.45 -12.79 15.92
N LYS A 209 22.99 -11.78 16.62
CA LYS A 209 22.51 -11.41 17.96
C LYS A 209 21.04 -10.98 17.93
N LYS A 210 20.65 -10.18 16.94
CA LYS A 210 19.26 -9.69 16.79
C LYS A 210 18.28 -10.80 16.42
N VAL A 211 18.69 -11.74 15.57
CA VAL A 211 17.91 -12.95 15.23
C VAL A 211 17.69 -13.81 16.47
N ASN A 212 18.73 -14.02 17.29
CA ASN A 212 18.60 -14.78 18.53
C ASN A 212 17.67 -14.08 19.54
N GLN A 213 17.76 -12.76 19.67
CA GLN A 213 16.86 -11.98 20.53
C GLN A 213 15.41 -12.09 20.06
N LEU A 214 15.14 -11.88 18.77
CA LEU A 214 13.78 -11.99 18.22
C LEU A 214 13.22 -13.42 18.34
N THR A 215 14.07 -14.43 18.24
CA THR A 215 13.67 -15.83 18.44
C THR A 215 13.27 -16.09 19.89
N GLN A 216 13.98 -15.51 20.86
CA GLN A 216 13.62 -15.58 22.27
C GLN A 216 12.30 -14.85 22.54
N GLU A 217 12.12 -13.63 22.04
CA GLU A 217 10.88 -12.87 22.19
C GLU A 217 9.68 -13.59 21.55
N ALA A 218 9.85 -14.18 20.36
CA ALA A 218 8.82 -14.98 19.72
C ALA A 218 8.44 -16.24 20.52
N THR A 219 9.41 -16.82 21.23
CA THR A 219 9.16 -17.97 22.12
C THR A 219 8.36 -17.54 23.35
N THR A 220 8.74 -16.42 23.98
CA THR A 220 8.01 -15.84 25.11
C THR A 220 6.58 -15.50 24.75
N LEU A 221 6.35 -14.83 23.61
CA LEU A 221 5.01 -14.47 23.15
C LEU A 221 4.12 -15.68 22.82
N ARG A 222 4.71 -16.79 22.37
CA ARG A 222 3.97 -18.05 22.18
C ARG A 222 3.54 -18.66 23.50
N ILE A 223 4.41 -18.62 24.51
CA ILE A 223 4.08 -19.08 25.86
C ILE A 223 2.97 -18.23 26.46
N GLU A 224 3.08 -16.90 26.38
CA GLU A 224 2.04 -15.98 26.86
C GLU A 224 0.70 -16.19 26.16
N ASN A 225 0.71 -16.37 24.83
CA ASN A 225 -0.50 -16.70 24.08
C ASN A 225 -1.13 -18.03 24.53
N SER A 226 -0.31 -19.03 24.81
CA SER A 226 -0.79 -20.32 25.34
C SER A 226 -1.45 -20.15 26.71
N VAL A 227 -0.81 -19.39 27.61
CA VAL A 227 -1.36 -19.11 28.95
C VAL A 227 -2.67 -18.32 28.87
N LEU A 228 -2.75 -17.30 28.00
CA LEU A 228 -3.97 -16.51 27.82
C LEU A 228 -5.10 -17.35 27.24
N LYS A 229 -4.82 -18.25 26.28
CA LYS A 229 -5.81 -19.20 25.76
C LYS A 229 -6.33 -20.14 26.84
N ASN A 230 -5.44 -20.70 27.67
CA ASN A 230 -5.83 -21.55 28.80
C ASN A 230 -6.69 -20.80 29.82
N LYS A 231 -6.34 -19.54 30.15
CA LYS A 231 -7.17 -18.70 31.03
C LYS A 231 -8.54 -18.41 30.42
N LEU A 232 -8.60 -18.14 29.13
CA LEU A 232 -9.86 -17.89 28.41
C LEU A 232 -10.74 -19.14 28.39
N GLU A 233 -10.15 -20.32 28.20
CA GLU A 233 -10.87 -21.59 28.27
C GLU A 233 -11.36 -21.91 29.69
N GLN A 234 -10.58 -21.57 30.72
CA GLN A 234 -10.99 -21.73 32.11
C GLN A 234 -12.16 -20.79 32.48
N ILE A 235 -12.16 -19.55 31.99
CA ILE A 235 -13.29 -18.63 32.14
C ILE A 235 -14.54 -19.18 31.46
N LYS A 236 -14.40 -19.74 30.25
CA LYS A 236 -15.51 -20.38 29.51
C LYS A 236 -16.07 -21.64 30.18
N LYS A 237 -15.34 -22.28 31.10
CA LYS A 237 -15.83 -23.43 31.87
C LYS A 237 -16.56 -23.03 33.16
N ILE A 238 -16.44 -21.77 33.58
CA ILE A 238 -17.03 -21.24 34.81
C ILE A 238 -18.26 -20.36 34.51
N ALA A 239 -18.35 -19.79 33.30
CA ALA A 239 -19.53 -19.11 32.77
C ALA A 239 -20.47 -20.08 32.05
#